data_AF-A0A177NJL3-F1
#
_entry.id   AF-A0A177NJL3-F1
#
_cell.length_a   1.000
_cell.length_b   1.000
_cell.length_c   1.000
_cell.angle_alpha   90.00
_cell.angle_beta   90.00
_cell.angle_gamma   90.00
#
_symmetry.space_group_name_H-M   'P 1'
#
loop_
_entity.id
_entity.type
_entity.pdbx_description
1 polymer ?
#
loop_
_entity_poly.entity_id
_entity_poly.type
_entity_poly.pdbx_seq_one_letter_code
_entity_poly.pdbx_strand_id
1 'polypeptide(L)'
;MKHSLTIAILSALGASYAATAAAENTGNRYGYPVLYHSEISSARAWLDVSQDRRNEREAWDHDDDEHGRKKPVILDVRRIEEYVAGHPVGAYSIPFPHVTGSPSEANDQTDYIGYDISVDPEVGFLLDQSAKDGTLPIQNFVDYVESIFPDKDQPLYILCATGHRSVQAANALAKYGNYTNVRNIWEGYNGQPKYAYTGATPTQPLVALDLNNDGVVNGDDRDGWAFYQGLPTETKLQKNKLYRPLLSLYPVKAKPGHKSKRDADD
;
A
#
# COMPACT_ATOMS: atom_id res chain seq x y z
N MET A 1 15.22 -72.49 40.07
CA MET A 1 14.64 -71.33 40.79
C MET A 1 14.76 -70.13 39.87
N LYS A 2 13.64 -69.50 39.56
CA LYS A 2 13.47 -68.51 38.48
C LYS A 2 13.86 -67.12 38.98
N HIS A 3 14.86 -66.49 38.39
CA HIS A 3 15.04 -65.04 38.41
C HIS A 3 15.58 -64.59 37.05
N SER A 4 14.69 -64.33 36.10
CA SER A 4 15.03 -63.58 34.89
C SER A 4 14.64 -62.12 35.14
N LEU A 5 15.67 -61.28 35.22
CA LEU A 5 15.59 -59.83 35.28
C LEU A 5 14.94 -59.29 34.00
N THR A 6 13.86 -58.52 34.15
CA THR A 6 13.19 -57.82 33.06
C THR A 6 14.01 -56.58 32.70
N ILE A 7 14.67 -56.59 31.54
CA ILE A 7 15.31 -55.39 30.97
C ILE A 7 14.22 -54.63 30.19
N ALA A 8 13.76 -53.52 30.74
CA ALA A 8 12.88 -52.59 30.03
C ALA A 8 13.72 -51.80 29.01
N ILE A 9 13.55 -52.12 27.72
CA ILE A 9 14.02 -51.27 26.63
C ILE A 9 12.99 -50.17 26.45
N LEU A 10 13.27 -48.98 27.01
CA LEU A 10 12.45 -47.80 26.81
C LEU A 10 12.91 -47.12 25.51
N SER A 11 12.29 -47.52 24.40
CA SER A 11 12.36 -46.81 23.12
C SER A 11 11.22 -45.79 23.06
N ALA A 12 11.50 -44.49 23.21
CA ALA A 12 10.55 -43.47 22.80
C ALA A 12 11.22 -42.12 22.48
N LEU A 13 11.22 -41.84 21.17
CA LEU A 13 11.12 -40.55 20.49
C LEU A 13 12.09 -39.43 20.89
N GLY A 14 13.10 -39.26 20.04
CA GLY A 14 13.73 -37.96 19.84
C GLY A 14 12.68 -36.95 19.39
N ALA A 15 12.44 -35.94 20.22
CA ALA A 15 11.76 -34.73 19.79
C ALA A 15 12.73 -33.97 18.89
N SER A 16 12.61 -34.18 17.58
CA SER A 16 13.08 -33.24 16.58
C SER A 16 12.34 -31.93 16.82
N TYR A 17 12.99 -30.97 17.48
CA TYR A 17 12.54 -29.60 17.47
C TYR A 17 12.43 -29.16 16.01
N ALA A 18 11.21 -28.83 15.61
CA ALA A 18 10.90 -28.30 14.29
C ALA A 18 11.83 -27.12 14.00
N ALA A 19 12.38 -27.11 12.79
CA ALA A 19 13.16 -26.01 12.27
C ALA A 19 12.40 -24.70 12.52
N THR A 20 13.05 -23.74 13.16
CA THR A 20 12.61 -22.35 13.09
C THR A 20 12.60 -22.00 11.60
N ALA A 21 11.42 -21.84 11.02
CA ALA A 21 11.30 -21.21 9.71
C ALA A 21 12.03 -19.87 9.83
N ALA A 22 13.15 -19.74 9.12
CA ALA A 22 13.81 -18.46 8.99
C ALA A 22 12.73 -17.50 8.50
N ALA A 23 12.52 -16.37 9.20
CA ALA A 23 11.68 -15.32 8.69
C ALA A 23 12.16 -15.03 7.26
N GLU A 24 11.34 -15.41 6.27
CA GLU A 24 11.68 -15.13 4.89
C GLU A 24 11.83 -13.62 4.83
N ASN A 25 13.02 -13.15 4.45
CA ASN A 25 13.26 -11.74 4.21
C ASN A 25 12.57 -11.40 2.89
N THR A 26 11.24 -11.37 2.91
CA THR A 26 10.36 -11.17 1.76
C THR A 26 10.47 -9.76 1.19
N GLY A 27 11.17 -8.86 1.90
CA GLY A 27 11.36 -7.46 1.54
C GLY A 27 10.27 -6.53 2.09
N ASN A 28 9.08 -7.05 2.42
CA ASN A 28 8.06 -6.23 3.09
C ASN A 28 8.29 -6.18 4.61
N ARG A 29 8.05 -5.01 5.19
CA ARG A 29 8.34 -4.73 6.61
C ARG A 29 7.35 -5.35 7.61
N TYR A 30 6.31 -6.05 7.13
CA TYR A 30 5.21 -6.57 7.95
C TYR A 30 5.17 -8.10 8.04
N GLY A 31 6.09 -8.79 7.35
CA GLY A 31 6.16 -10.26 7.36
C GLY A 31 4.98 -10.94 6.66
N TYR A 32 4.23 -10.22 5.83
CA TYR A 32 3.19 -10.82 5.00
C TYR A 32 3.79 -11.64 3.86
N PRO A 33 3.04 -12.58 3.27
CA PRO A 33 3.42 -13.19 2.00
C PRO A 33 3.65 -12.12 0.93
N VAL A 34 4.53 -12.41 -0.03
CA VAL A 34 4.76 -11.57 -1.21
C VAL A 34 4.40 -12.40 -2.44
N LEU A 35 3.17 -12.23 -2.89
CA LEU A 35 2.63 -12.89 -4.10
C LEU A 35 2.79 -12.02 -5.35
N TYR A 36 3.07 -10.72 -5.17
CA TYR A 36 3.35 -9.76 -6.24
C TYR A 36 4.83 -9.77 -6.65
N HIS A 37 5.16 -8.99 -7.68
CA HIS A 37 6.48 -9.03 -8.32
C HIS A 37 7.63 -8.62 -7.40
N SER A 38 7.55 -7.45 -6.75
CA SER A 38 8.61 -6.97 -5.85
C SER A 38 8.19 -5.76 -5.02
N GLU A 39 8.96 -5.43 -3.99
CA GLU A 39 8.98 -4.08 -3.42
C GLU A 39 9.55 -3.06 -4.42
N ILE A 40 9.28 -1.78 -4.17
CA ILE A 40 9.91 -0.63 -4.84
C ILE A 40 9.98 0.54 -3.85
N SER A 41 11.07 1.32 -3.85
CA SER A 41 11.13 2.52 -3.02
C SER A 41 10.27 3.64 -3.60
N SER A 42 9.78 4.53 -2.75
CA SER A 42 9.01 5.71 -3.14
C SER A 42 9.79 6.58 -4.12
N ALA A 43 11.08 6.80 -3.87
CA ALA A 43 11.96 7.54 -4.77
C ALA A 43 12.10 6.86 -6.15
N ARG A 44 12.23 5.52 -6.20
CA ARG A 44 12.32 4.80 -7.47
C ARG A 44 11.00 4.84 -8.22
N ALA A 45 9.88 4.62 -7.53
CA ALA A 45 8.55 4.74 -8.10
C ALA A 45 8.33 6.13 -8.69
N TRP A 46 8.75 7.20 -8.00
CA TRP A 46 8.72 8.56 -8.53
C TRP A 46 9.55 8.73 -9.81
N LEU A 47 10.77 8.22 -9.85
CA LEU A 47 11.61 8.29 -11.05
C LEU A 47 10.95 7.59 -12.23
N ASP A 48 10.40 6.39 -12.01
CA ASP A 48 9.73 5.60 -13.05
C ASP A 48 8.51 6.35 -13.61
N VAL A 49 7.63 6.87 -12.75
CA VAL A 49 6.43 7.61 -13.23
C VAL A 49 6.72 9.02 -13.74
N SER A 50 7.86 9.62 -13.38
CA SER A 50 8.21 11.01 -13.78
C SER A 50 9.10 11.10 -15.01
N GLN A 51 9.95 10.10 -15.27
CA GLN A 51 10.73 10.03 -16.50
C GLN A 51 9.83 9.85 -17.71
N ASP A 52 8.79 9.03 -17.60
CA ASP A 52 7.79 8.89 -18.66
C ASP A 52 7.07 10.22 -18.95
N ARG A 53 6.78 11.05 -17.93
CA ARG A 53 6.20 12.39 -18.15
C ARG A 53 7.13 13.39 -18.83
N ARG A 54 8.45 13.21 -18.73
CA ARG A 54 9.42 14.03 -19.49
C ARG A 54 9.47 13.58 -20.94
N ASN A 55 9.49 12.27 -21.16
CA ASN A 55 9.44 11.70 -22.51
C ASN A 55 8.13 12.07 -23.21
N GLU A 56 6.98 12.11 -22.53
CA GLU A 56 5.70 12.59 -23.09
C GLU A 56 5.71 14.06 -23.54
N ARG A 57 6.50 14.93 -22.89
CA ARG A 57 6.62 16.35 -23.31
C ARG A 57 7.54 16.53 -24.51
N GLU A 58 8.41 15.57 -24.79
CA GLU A 58 9.32 15.58 -25.94
C GLU A 58 8.82 14.67 -27.09
N ALA A 59 7.93 13.72 -26.81
CA ALA A 59 7.38 12.74 -27.75
C ALA A 59 6.05 13.20 -28.37
N TRP A 60 6.03 14.37 -29.01
CA TRP A 60 4.85 14.85 -29.74
C TRP A 60 4.60 14.09 -31.06
N ASP A 61 5.34 13.01 -31.38
CA ASP A 61 5.20 12.33 -32.68
C ASP A 61 5.34 10.78 -32.69
N HIS A 62 5.54 10.09 -31.56
CA HIS A 62 5.61 8.62 -31.57
C HIS A 62 4.98 8.02 -30.31
N ASP A 63 3.90 7.25 -30.48
CA ASP A 63 3.19 6.52 -29.42
C ASP A 63 3.96 5.29 -28.87
N ASP A 64 5.18 5.08 -29.36
CA ASP A 64 6.01 3.95 -28.98
C ASP A 64 7.38 4.51 -28.57
N ASP A 65 7.67 4.55 -27.26
CA ASP A 65 9.05 4.65 -26.85
C ASP A 65 9.80 3.43 -27.42
N GLU A 66 11.05 3.60 -27.82
CA GLU A 66 11.87 2.67 -28.62
C GLU A 66 12.07 1.26 -27.99
N HIS A 67 11.41 0.98 -26.87
CA HIS A 67 11.47 -0.28 -26.10
C HIS A 67 10.10 -0.85 -25.67
N GLY A 68 8.95 -0.27 -26.07
CA GLY A 68 7.63 -0.84 -25.81
C GLY A 68 7.29 -1.01 -24.32
N ARG A 69 7.85 -0.17 -23.44
CA ARG A 69 7.67 -0.31 -21.99
C ARG A 69 6.39 0.41 -21.56
N LYS A 70 5.48 -0.33 -20.94
CA LYS A 70 4.21 0.23 -20.41
C LYS A 70 4.50 1.24 -19.30
N LYS A 71 3.79 2.37 -19.31
CA LYS A 71 3.91 3.45 -18.33
C LYS A 71 3.41 3.00 -16.96
N PRO A 72 4.23 3.02 -15.90
CA PRO A 72 3.77 2.64 -14.58
C PRO A 72 2.72 3.61 -14.02
N VAL A 73 1.78 3.07 -13.24
CA VAL A 73 0.74 3.84 -12.53
C VAL A 73 0.81 3.58 -11.04
N ILE A 74 0.62 4.65 -10.26
CA ILE A 74 0.48 4.55 -8.81
C ILE A 74 -0.99 4.34 -8.46
N LEU A 75 -1.27 3.29 -7.70
CA LEU A 75 -2.56 2.99 -7.09
C LEU A 75 -2.48 3.28 -5.60
N ASP A 76 -3.10 4.38 -5.20
CA ASP A 76 -3.25 4.76 -3.81
C ASP A 76 -4.47 4.06 -3.21
N VAL A 77 -4.19 3.09 -2.34
CA VAL A 77 -5.21 2.27 -1.67
C VAL A 77 -5.56 2.79 -0.28
N ARG A 78 -5.13 4.01 0.06
CA ARG A 78 -5.56 4.67 1.30
C ARG A 78 -7.05 5.01 1.26
N ARG A 79 -7.59 5.37 2.42
CA ARG A 79 -8.95 5.89 2.53
C ARG A 79 -9.11 7.17 1.71
N ILE A 80 -10.34 7.49 1.35
CA ILE A 80 -10.67 8.67 0.54
C ILE A 80 -10.15 9.95 1.22
N GLU A 81 -10.31 10.07 2.54
CA GLU A 81 -9.89 11.24 3.31
C GLU A 81 -8.36 11.40 3.30
N GLU A 82 -7.61 10.30 3.38
CA GLU A 82 -6.14 10.31 3.31
C GLU A 82 -5.68 10.77 1.91
N TYR A 83 -6.31 10.26 0.84
CA TYR A 83 -6.00 10.66 -0.53
C TYR A 83 -6.32 12.14 -0.78
N VAL A 84 -7.46 12.60 -0.27
CA VAL A 84 -7.92 13.99 -0.42
C VAL A 84 -7.02 14.97 0.32
N ALA A 85 -6.50 14.60 1.50
CA ALA A 85 -5.57 15.41 2.26
C ALA A 85 -4.24 15.65 1.50
N GLY A 86 -3.86 14.71 0.64
CA GLY A 86 -2.72 14.81 -0.27
C GLY A 86 -2.33 13.44 -0.79
N HIS A 87 -1.88 13.36 -2.04
CA HIS A 87 -1.51 12.11 -2.70
C HIS A 87 -0.35 12.31 -3.68
N PRO A 88 0.34 11.24 -4.11
CA PRO A 88 1.35 11.34 -5.16
C PRO A 88 0.77 11.89 -6.45
N VAL A 89 1.53 12.75 -7.13
CA VAL A 89 1.08 13.37 -8.38
C VAL A 89 0.72 12.31 -9.41
N GLY A 90 -0.55 12.33 -9.84
CA GLY A 90 -1.08 11.45 -10.87
C GLY A 90 -1.50 10.06 -10.41
N ALA A 91 -1.51 9.77 -9.11
CA ALA A 91 -2.02 8.51 -8.56
C ALA A 91 -3.52 8.31 -8.84
N TYR A 92 -3.95 7.05 -8.87
CA TYR A 92 -5.36 6.65 -8.82
C TYR A 92 -5.77 6.40 -7.37
N SER A 93 -6.95 6.87 -6.96
CA SER A 93 -7.53 6.54 -5.65
C SER A 93 -8.48 5.36 -5.80
N ILE A 94 -8.09 4.22 -5.25
CA ILE A 94 -8.91 3.00 -5.19
C ILE A 94 -8.78 2.43 -3.77
N PRO A 95 -9.57 2.93 -2.81
CA PRO A 95 -9.41 2.60 -1.40
C PRO A 95 -9.50 1.10 -1.14
N PHE A 96 -8.61 0.55 -0.32
CA PHE A 96 -8.64 -0.86 0.05
C PHE A 96 -7.94 -1.14 1.41
N PRO A 97 -8.49 -2.06 2.23
CA PRO A 97 -9.87 -2.56 2.17
C PRO A 97 -10.86 -1.49 2.64
N HIS A 98 -10.37 -0.41 3.26
CA HIS A 98 -11.19 0.62 3.88
C HIS A 98 -11.47 1.78 2.94
N VAL A 99 -12.73 2.19 2.88
CA VAL A 99 -13.14 3.32 2.05
C VAL A 99 -13.05 4.64 2.80
N THR A 100 -13.65 4.71 3.99
CA THR A 100 -13.76 5.94 4.80
C THR A 100 -13.24 5.70 6.21
N GLY A 101 -13.33 6.67 7.11
CA GLY A 101 -12.90 6.55 8.51
C GLY A 101 -12.04 7.73 8.98
N SER A 102 -12.06 8.04 10.28
CA SER A 102 -11.64 9.34 10.84
C SER A 102 -10.32 9.88 10.24
N PRO A 103 -10.27 11.17 9.83
CA PRO A 103 -9.07 11.80 9.28
C PRO A 103 -7.95 11.97 10.31
N SER A 104 -8.22 11.75 11.60
CA SER A 104 -7.30 12.08 12.69
C SER A 104 -6.12 11.13 12.85
N GLU A 105 -6.18 9.89 12.35
CA GLU A 105 -5.05 8.97 12.46
C GLU A 105 -4.97 8.04 11.24
N ALA A 106 -3.93 8.22 10.43
CA ALA A 106 -3.41 7.15 9.58
C ALA A 106 -2.75 6.11 10.49
N ASN A 107 -3.56 5.37 11.25
CA ASN A 107 -3.08 4.37 12.18
C ASN A 107 -3.19 2.98 11.56
N ASP A 108 -2.11 2.55 10.94
CA ASP A 108 -1.87 1.17 10.54
C ASP A 108 -0.96 0.41 11.53
N GLN A 109 -0.74 0.99 12.72
CA GLN A 109 0.04 0.40 13.82
C GLN A 109 -0.82 -0.25 14.90
N THR A 110 -2.02 0.27 15.18
CA THR A 110 -3.06 -0.51 15.87
C THR A 110 -3.53 -1.54 14.87
N ASP A 111 -3.75 -2.78 15.30
CA ASP A 111 -4.26 -3.91 14.50
C ASP A 111 -5.65 -3.67 13.82
N TYR A 112 -6.06 -2.41 13.69
CA TYR A 112 -7.14 -1.86 12.90
C TYR A 112 -6.88 -2.04 11.39
N ILE A 113 -6.88 -3.30 10.97
CA ILE A 113 -6.85 -3.73 9.58
C ILE A 113 -8.28 -4.17 9.24
N GLY A 114 -8.84 -3.57 8.19
CA GLY A 114 -10.22 -3.79 7.79
C GLY A 114 -10.51 -5.20 7.35
N TYR A 115 -11.76 -5.61 7.57
CA TYR A 115 -12.22 -6.98 7.38
C TYR A 115 -12.62 -7.28 5.97
N ASP A 116 -11.91 -8.20 5.35
CA ASP A 116 -12.47 -8.98 4.27
C ASP A 116 -13.35 -10.11 4.82
N ILE A 117 -14.47 -10.36 4.14
CA ILE A 117 -15.37 -11.50 4.38
C ILE A 117 -14.89 -12.77 3.66
N SER A 118 -13.78 -12.70 2.91
CA SER A 118 -13.07 -13.87 2.42
C SER A 118 -11.87 -14.18 3.32
N VAL A 119 -11.93 -15.34 4.00
CA VAL A 119 -10.90 -15.79 4.96
C VAL A 119 -9.75 -16.39 4.16
N ASP A 120 -8.94 -15.56 3.52
CA ASP A 120 -7.76 -16.01 2.78
C ASP A 120 -6.46 -15.58 3.50
N PRO A 121 -5.80 -16.51 4.20
CA PRO A 121 -4.61 -16.20 4.99
C PRO A 121 -3.40 -15.79 4.15
N GLU A 122 -3.40 -16.00 2.83
CA GLU A 122 -2.28 -15.61 1.95
C GLU A 122 -2.30 -14.13 1.57
N VAL A 123 -3.47 -13.50 1.62
CA VAL A 123 -3.67 -12.06 1.34
C VAL A 123 -3.84 -11.23 2.61
N GLY A 124 -4.04 -11.88 3.76
CA GLY A 124 -3.79 -11.32 5.09
C GLY A 124 -4.97 -10.59 5.75
N PHE A 125 -6.03 -11.32 6.11
CA PHE A 125 -7.17 -10.78 6.87
C PHE A 125 -7.41 -11.55 8.17
N LEU A 126 -7.56 -10.82 9.29
CA LEU A 126 -8.10 -11.35 10.56
C LEU A 126 -9.61 -11.07 10.63
N LEU A 127 -10.30 -11.21 11.79
CA LEU A 127 -11.72 -10.84 12.01
C LEU A 127 -11.90 -9.87 13.22
N ASP A 128 -12.61 -8.75 13.08
CA ASP A 128 -13.08 -7.80 14.11
C ASP A 128 -14.37 -7.13 13.63
N GLN A 129 -15.46 -7.57 14.26
CA GLN A 129 -16.82 -7.22 13.89
C GLN A 129 -17.20 -5.80 14.33
N SER A 130 -16.26 -5.02 14.89
CA SER A 130 -16.52 -3.69 15.46
C SER A 130 -16.23 -2.50 14.53
N ALA A 131 -15.57 -2.73 13.37
CA ALA A 131 -15.18 -1.66 12.44
C ALA A 131 -16.39 -1.03 11.71
N LYS A 132 -16.42 0.31 11.63
CA LYS A 132 -17.57 1.12 11.16
C LYS A 132 -17.33 1.89 9.87
N ASP A 133 -16.22 1.64 9.18
CA ASP A 133 -15.60 2.58 8.24
C ASP A 133 -15.77 2.22 6.75
N GLY A 134 -16.59 1.20 6.48
CA GLY A 134 -16.98 0.77 5.14
C GLY A 134 -15.86 -0.03 4.48
N THR A 135 -16.10 -1.33 4.28
CA THR A 135 -15.14 -2.23 3.65
C THR A 135 -15.45 -2.42 2.17
N LEU A 136 -14.40 -2.46 1.34
CA LEU A 136 -14.39 -2.95 -0.02
C LEU A 136 -13.89 -4.41 -0.04
N PRO A 137 -14.77 -5.38 -0.37
CA PRO A 137 -14.37 -6.79 -0.52
C PRO A 137 -13.25 -6.96 -1.56
N ILE A 138 -12.39 -7.98 -1.38
CA ILE A 138 -11.25 -8.22 -2.28
C ILE A 138 -11.69 -8.31 -3.74
N GLN A 139 -12.70 -9.13 -4.04
CA GLN A 139 -13.11 -9.31 -5.43
C GLN A 139 -13.60 -8.00 -6.04
N ASN A 140 -14.35 -7.19 -5.29
CA ASN A 140 -14.81 -5.88 -5.77
C ASN A 140 -13.64 -4.91 -6.03
N PHE A 141 -12.57 -4.98 -5.23
CA PHE A 141 -11.35 -4.22 -5.48
C PHE A 141 -10.65 -4.69 -6.75
N VAL A 142 -10.41 -6.00 -6.88
CA VAL A 142 -9.72 -6.61 -8.02
C VAL A 142 -10.47 -6.36 -9.33
N ASP A 143 -11.79 -6.62 -9.35
CA ASP A 143 -12.65 -6.39 -10.51
C ASP A 143 -12.63 -4.91 -10.95
N TYR A 144 -12.61 -3.99 -9.99
CA TYR A 144 -12.56 -2.57 -10.28
C TYR A 144 -11.20 -2.16 -10.87
N VAL A 145 -10.08 -2.64 -10.32
CA VAL A 145 -8.76 -2.39 -10.90
C VAL A 145 -8.68 -2.96 -12.32
N GLU A 146 -9.18 -4.17 -12.55
CA GLU A 146 -9.26 -4.80 -13.88
C GLU A 146 -10.10 -4.01 -14.87
N SER A 147 -11.20 -3.40 -14.43
CA SER A 147 -12.01 -2.54 -15.28
C SER A 147 -11.28 -1.29 -15.80
N ILE A 148 -10.24 -0.83 -15.09
CA ILE A 148 -9.42 0.33 -15.46
C ILE A 148 -8.15 -0.11 -16.20
N PHE A 149 -7.53 -1.20 -15.74
CA PHE A 149 -6.26 -1.72 -16.23
C PHE A 149 -6.42 -3.19 -16.65
N PRO A 150 -7.06 -3.47 -17.80
CA PRO A 150 -7.36 -4.84 -18.22
C PRO A 150 -6.09 -5.65 -18.58
N ASP A 151 -4.99 -4.97 -18.91
CA ASP A 151 -3.70 -5.59 -19.19
C ASP A 151 -3.02 -6.05 -17.89
N LYS A 152 -2.85 -7.37 -17.75
CA LYS A 152 -2.32 -8.01 -16.53
C LYS A 152 -0.84 -7.74 -16.28
N ASP A 153 -0.13 -7.26 -17.28
CA ASP A 153 1.29 -6.92 -17.19
C ASP A 153 1.53 -5.40 -17.11
N GLN A 154 0.45 -4.60 -17.04
CA GLN A 154 0.54 -3.18 -16.72
C GLN A 154 1.31 -2.98 -15.40
N PRO A 155 2.39 -2.19 -15.36
CA PRO A 155 3.09 -1.93 -14.11
C PRO A 155 2.21 -1.13 -13.14
N LEU A 156 1.87 -1.76 -12.01
CA LEU A 156 1.01 -1.22 -10.95
C LEU A 156 1.82 -1.03 -9.67
N TYR A 157 2.02 0.21 -9.23
CA TYR A 157 2.74 0.53 -8.00
C TYR A 157 1.76 0.88 -6.89
N ILE A 158 1.66 0.01 -5.88
CA ILE A 158 0.63 0.08 -4.86
C ILE A 158 1.16 0.85 -3.65
N LEU A 159 0.39 1.83 -3.20
CA LEU A 159 0.75 2.74 -2.10
C LEU A 159 -0.34 2.73 -1.03
N CYS A 160 0.05 2.63 0.24
CA CYS A 160 -0.83 2.99 1.36
C CYS A 160 -0.16 4.02 2.29
N ALA A 161 -0.58 4.17 3.55
CA ALA A 161 0.08 5.08 4.48
C ALA A 161 1.51 4.67 4.84
N THR A 162 1.76 3.45 5.33
CA THR A 162 3.12 3.06 5.75
C THR A 162 3.67 1.78 5.12
N GLY A 163 2.95 1.25 4.13
CA GLY A 163 3.29 0.04 3.37
C GLY A 163 2.45 -1.19 3.76
N HIS A 164 1.64 -1.12 4.83
CA HIS A 164 0.89 -2.25 5.34
C HIS A 164 -0.24 -2.74 4.41
N ARG A 165 -1.25 -1.89 4.19
CA ARG A 165 -2.43 -2.21 3.36
C ARG A 165 -2.07 -2.49 1.89
N SER A 166 -1.00 -1.88 1.40
CA SER A 166 -0.58 -1.98 0.01
C SER A 166 0.03 -3.34 -0.31
N VAL A 167 0.67 -4.01 0.65
CA VAL A 167 1.11 -5.42 0.51
C VAL A 167 -0.09 -6.34 0.29
N GLN A 168 -1.16 -6.15 1.07
CA GLN A 168 -2.40 -6.93 0.96
C GLN A 168 -3.10 -6.69 -0.39
N ALA A 169 -3.25 -5.41 -0.79
CA ALA A 169 -3.79 -5.04 -2.09
C ALA A 169 -2.96 -5.61 -3.24
N ALA A 170 -1.63 -5.55 -3.13
CA ALA A 170 -0.73 -6.10 -4.15
C ALA A 170 -0.86 -7.62 -4.26
N ASN A 171 -0.94 -8.34 -3.13
CA ASN A 171 -1.20 -9.77 -3.11
C ASN A 171 -2.55 -10.11 -3.72
N ALA A 172 -3.61 -9.34 -3.41
CA ALA A 172 -4.94 -9.54 -3.99
C ALA A 172 -4.93 -9.39 -5.53
N LEU A 173 -4.26 -8.36 -6.05
CA LEU A 173 -4.11 -8.16 -7.49
C LEU A 173 -3.31 -9.28 -8.15
N ALA A 174 -2.22 -9.74 -7.53
CA ALA A 174 -1.43 -10.83 -8.06
C ALA A 174 -2.23 -12.15 -8.06
N LYS A 175 -2.89 -12.48 -6.94
CA LYS A 175 -3.57 -13.75 -6.72
C LYS A 175 -4.90 -13.87 -7.49
N TYR A 176 -5.79 -12.90 -7.34
CA TYR A 176 -7.14 -12.98 -7.90
C TYR A 176 -7.28 -12.21 -9.21
N GLY A 177 -6.45 -11.19 -9.42
CA GLY A 177 -6.43 -10.41 -10.65
C GLY A 177 -5.45 -10.94 -11.70
N ASN A 178 -4.60 -11.92 -11.34
CA ASN A 178 -3.52 -12.45 -12.19
C ASN A 178 -2.54 -11.39 -12.71
N TYR A 179 -2.38 -10.28 -12.01
CA TYR A 179 -1.43 -9.24 -12.40
C TYR A 179 0.01 -9.69 -12.15
N THR A 180 0.89 -9.55 -13.15
CA THR A 180 2.27 -10.04 -13.12
C THR A 180 3.28 -8.96 -12.75
N ASN A 181 2.91 -7.68 -12.89
CA ASN A 181 3.81 -6.55 -12.70
C ASN A 181 3.33 -5.58 -11.61
N VAL A 182 2.93 -6.15 -10.47
CA VAL A 182 2.51 -5.38 -9.29
C VAL A 182 3.70 -5.20 -8.35
N ARG A 183 3.97 -3.96 -7.92
CA ARG A 183 5.01 -3.66 -6.94
C ARG A 183 4.46 -2.87 -5.77
N ASN A 184 4.92 -3.17 -4.57
CA ASN A 184 4.53 -2.45 -3.36
C ASN A 184 5.52 -1.30 -3.08
N ILE A 185 5.00 -0.09 -2.89
CA ILE A 185 5.80 1.04 -2.39
C ILE A 185 5.98 0.87 -0.90
N TRP A 186 7.12 0.31 -0.49
CA TRP A 186 7.31 -0.25 0.85
C TRP A 186 7.34 0.79 1.97
N GLU A 187 7.72 2.04 1.68
CA GLU A 187 7.65 3.12 2.67
C GLU A 187 6.22 3.66 2.84
N GLY A 188 5.35 3.52 1.83
CA GLY A 188 4.05 4.18 1.81
C GLY A 188 4.13 5.71 1.70
N TYR A 189 2.97 6.36 1.80
CA TYR A 189 2.85 7.82 1.68
C TYR A 189 3.41 8.56 2.89
N ASN A 190 3.08 8.07 4.08
CA ASN A 190 3.53 8.62 5.35
C ASN A 190 4.84 8.02 5.82
N GLY A 191 4.99 6.71 5.71
CA GLY A 191 6.14 6.01 6.28
C GLY A 191 6.15 5.97 7.80
N GLN A 192 7.28 5.50 8.31
CA GLN A 192 7.55 5.22 9.71
C GLN A 192 8.85 5.94 10.12
N PRO A 193 9.06 6.17 11.43
CA PRO A 193 10.36 6.58 11.93
C PRO A 193 11.44 5.57 11.54
N LYS A 194 12.61 6.08 11.15
CA LYS A 194 13.84 5.28 11.08
C LYS A 194 14.56 5.36 12.42
N TYR A 195 15.29 4.31 12.76
CA TYR A 195 16.01 4.23 14.02
C TYR A 195 17.52 4.11 13.77
N ALA A 196 18.32 4.56 14.72
CA ALA A 196 19.77 4.35 14.70
C ALA A 196 20.12 2.86 14.79
N TYR A 197 21.17 2.45 14.07
CA TYR A 197 21.68 1.08 14.09
C TYR A 197 23.16 1.07 14.49
N THR A 198 23.55 0.03 15.22
CA THR A 198 24.94 -0.34 15.45
C THR A 198 25.19 -1.68 14.80
N GLY A 199 25.93 -1.71 13.69
CA GLY A 199 26.02 -2.90 12.84
C GLY A 199 24.64 -3.25 12.25
N ALA A 200 24.19 -4.50 12.44
CA ALA A 200 22.91 -4.98 11.90
C ALA A 200 21.73 -4.89 12.88
N THR A 201 21.93 -4.37 14.09
CA THR A 201 20.89 -4.30 15.12
C THR A 201 20.52 -2.85 15.45
N PRO A 202 19.23 -2.53 15.66
CA PRO A 202 18.83 -1.23 16.15
C PRO A 202 19.53 -0.92 17.48
N THR A 203 20.06 0.29 17.61
CA THR A 203 20.66 0.79 18.85
C THR A 203 19.59 0.83 19.94
N GLN A 204 19.94 0.38 21.16
CA GLN A 204 19.05 0.40 22.31
C GLN A 204 19.50 1.47 23.32
N PRO A 205 18.59 2.28 23.89
CA PRO A 205 17.15 2.35 23.57
C PRO A 205 16.94 2.80 22.11
N LEU A 206 15.79 2.43 21.51
CA LEU A 206 15.47 2.85 20.14
C LEU A 206 15.53 4.38 20.03
N VAL A 207 16.47 4.88 19.23
CA VAL A 207 16.63 6.30 18.94
C VAL A 207 16.12 6.55 17.54
N ALA A 208 14.99 7.25 17.41
CA ALA A 208 14.48 7.68 16.12
C ALA A 208 15.43 8.72 15.49
N LEU A 209 15.62 8.62 14.19
CA LEU A 209 16.48 9.51 13.42
C LEU A 209 15.72 10.80 13.10
N ASP A 210 16.38 11.93 13.33
CA ASP A 210 16.07 13.21 12.71
C ASP A 210 16.52 13.13 11.25
N LEU A 211 15.61 12.73 10.36
CA LEU A 211 15.94 12.49 8.97
C LEU A 211 16.13 13.82 8.24
N ASN A 212 15.27 14.80 8.52
CA ASN A 212 15.34 16.10 7.85
C ASN A 212 16.47 17.02 8.42
N ASN A 213 17.08 16.60 9.54
CA ASN A 213 18.18 17.27 10.23
C ASN A 213 17.82 18.72 10.65
N ASP A 214 16.60 18.92 11.15
CA ASP A 214 16.10 20.20 11.67
C ASP A 214 16.30 20.37 13.19
N GLY A 215 16.79 19.33 13.86
CA GLY A 215 17.02 19.28 15.31
C GLY A 215 15.80 18.82 16.12
N VAL A 216 14.68 18.44 15.49
CA VAL A 216 13.41 18.06 16.13
C VAL A 216 12.85 16.78 15.53
N VAL A 217 12.99 15.66 16.23
CA VAL A 217 12.38 14.38 15.81
C VAL A 217 10.86 14.44 15.91
N ASN A 218 10.16 14.45 14.77
CA ASN A 218 8.71 14.55 14.66
C ASN A 218 8.13 13.77 13.45
N GLY A 219 6.89 14.09 13.02
CA GLY A 219 6.23 13.41 11.90
C GLY A 219 6.90 13.66 10.54
N ASP A 220 7.62 14.77 10.39
CA ASP A 220 8.33 15.16 9.17
C ASP A 220 9.58 14.30 8.93
N ASP A 221 10.02 13.54 9.93
CA ASP A 221 11.13 12.58 9.85
C ASP A 221 10.72 11.18 9.40
N ARG A 222 9.46 11.00 9.01
CA ARG A 222 9.03 9.69 8.52
C ARG A 222 9.58 9.43 7.13
N ASP A 223 9.92 8.17 6.89
CA ASP A 223 10.57 7.71 5.66
C ASP A 223 9.66 7.62 4.43
N GLY A 224 8.41 8.09 4.50
CA GLY A 224 7.44 7.94 3.42
C GLY A 224 7.61 8.94 2.29
N TRP A 225 6.75 8.80 1.28
CA TRP A 225 6.70 9.65 0.09
C TRP A 225 6.72 11.15 0.38
N ALA A 226 5.84 11.63 1.26
CA ALA A 226 5.54 13.05 1.39
C ALA A 226 6.39 13.80 2.43
N PHE A 227 6.94 13.09 3.41
CA PHE A 227 7.65 13.67 4.56
C PHE A 227 9.12 13.89 4.23
N TYR A 228 10.05 13.19 4.89
CA TYR A 228 11.49 13.39 4.68
C TYR A 228 11.89 13.29 3.20
N GLN A 229 11.29 12.38 2.42
CA GLN A 229 11.63 12.25 1.00
C GLN A 229 11.19 13.46 0.16
N GLY A 230 10.20 14.25 0.61
CA GLY A 230 9.73 15.46 -0.06
C GLY A 230 9.29 15.23 -1.51
N LEU A 231 8.84 14.02 -1.85
CA LEU A 231 8.47 13.70 -3.22
C LEU A 231 7.18 14.44 -3.60
N PRO A 232 6.99 14.81 -4.88
CA PRO A 232 5.85 15.65 -5.26
C PRO A 232 4.50 15.04 -4.92
N THR A 233 3.64 15.88 -4.35
CA THR A 233 2.25 15.57 -3.97
C THR A 233 1.30 16.57 -4.61
N GLU A 234 0.02 16.20 -4.72
CA GLU A 234 -1.05 17.11 -5.10
C GLU A 234 -2.30 16.89 -4.23
N THR A 235 -3.13 17.93 -4.15
CA THR A 235 -4.48 17.87 -3.54
C THR A 235 -5.58 17.99 -4.59
N LYS A 236 -5.19 18.19 -5.86
CA LYS A 236 -6.13 18.34 -6.98
C LYS A 236 -6.71 16.99 -7.36
N LEU A 237 -8.00 16.81 -7.13
CA LEU A 237 -8.71 15.59 -7.49
C LEU A 237 -9.00 15.51 -9.00
N GLN A 238 -8.48 14.48 -9.66
CA GLN A 238 -8.73 14.21 -11.07
C GLN A 238 -9.87 13.19 -11.21
N LYS A 239 -11.05 13.63 -11.68
CA LYS A 239 -12.29 12.83 -11.67
C LYS A 239 -12.15 11.43 -12.30
N ASN A 240 -11.33 11.29 -13.33
CA ASN A 240 -11.07 10.01 -14.01
C ASN A 240 -10.15 9.06 -13.23
N LYS A 241 -9.54 9.52 -12.13
CA LYS A 241 -8.64 8.75 -11.27
C LYS A 241 -9.25 8.43 -9.90
N LEU A 242 -10.49 8.85 -9.65
CA LEU A 242 -11.19 8.60 -8.39
C LEU A 242 -11.98 7.29 -8.47
N TYR A 243 -12.19 6.67 -7.30
CA TYR A 243 -13.04 5.49 -7.18
C TYR A 243 -14.50 5.82 -7.52
N ARG A 244 -14.94 5.43 -8.73
CA ARG A 244 -16.23 5.82 -9.30
C ARG A 244 -17.44 5.35 -8.47
N PRO A 245 -17.47 4.13 -7.90
CA PRO A 245 -18.62 3.67 -7.14
C PRO A 245 -18.94 4.55 -5.93
N LEU A 246 -17.94 5.25 -5.39
CA LEU A 246 -18.08 6.12 -4.22
C LEU A 246 -17.61 7.55 -4.49
N LEU A 247 -17.81 8.00 -5.74
CA LEU A 247 -17.39 9.34 -6.18
C LEU A 247 -18.02 10.47 -5.34
N SER A 248 -19.20 10.24 -4.76
CA SER A 248 -19.88 11.19 -3.88
C SER A 248 -19.15 11.46 -2.55
N LEU A 249 -18.23 10.59 -2.14
CA LEU A 249 -17.45 10.75 -0.92
C LEU A 249 -16.22 11.63 -1.12
N TYR A 250 -15.82 11.89 -2.38
CA TYR A 250 -14.75 12.83 -2.68
C TYR A 250 -15.30 14.27 -2.67
N PRO A 251 -14.66 15.22 -1.97
CA PRO A 251 -15.08 16.62 -1.97
C PRO A 251 -14.68 17.28 -3.30
N VAL A 252 -15.43 17.02 -4.36
CA VAL A 252 -15.25 17.70 -5.64
C VAL A 252 -15.86 19.10 -5.52
N LYS A 253 -15.04 20.15 -5.55
CA LYS A 253 -15.55 21.54 -5.60
C LYS A 253 -16.56 21.67 -6.74
N ALA A 254 -17.80 22.04 -6.41
CA ALA A 254 -18.78 22.43 -7.42
C ALA A 254 -18.21 23.58 -8.25
N LYS A 255 -18.33 23.53 -9.58
CA LYS A 255 -18.09 24.73 -10.40
C LYS A 255 -19.00 25.83 -9.86
N PRO A 256 -18.50 27.06 -9.60
CA PRO A 256 -19.37 28.15 -9.19
C PRO A 256 -20.46 28.30 -10.25
N GLY A 257 -21.72 28.12 -9.82
CA GLY A 257 -22.86 28.12 -10.71
C GLY A 257 -22.89 29.43 -11.50
N HIS A 258 -22.92 29.32 -12.82
CA HIS A 258 -23.29 30.43 -13.67
C HIS A 258 -24.73 30.78 -13.28
N LYS A 259 -24.93 31.89 -12.53
CA LYS A 259 -26.28 32.40 -12.25
C LYS A 259 -26.94 32.63 -13.61
N SER A 260 -27.90 31.79 -13.99
CA SER A 260 -28.71 32.09 -15.16
C SER A 260 -29.48 33.37 -14.84
N LYS A 261 -29.32 34.40 -15.68
CA LYS A 261 -30.19 35.58 -15.72
C LYS A 261 -31.62 35.12 -16.08
N ARG A 262 -32.39 34.66 -15.10
CA ARG A 262 -33.83 34.37 -15.24
C ARG A 262 -34.58 34.62 -13.93
N ASP A 263 -34.15 35.62 -13.16
CA ASP A 263 -34.91 36.14 -12.01
C ASP A 263 -34.82 37.68 -12.02
N ALA A 264 -35.05 38.28 -13.18
CA ALA A 264 -35.27 39.70 -13.34
C ALA A 264 -36.45 39.83 -14.29
N ASP A 265 -37.64 39.57 -13.76
CA ASP A 265 -38.96 40.05 -14.20
C ASP A 265 -40.01 39.21 -13.44
N ASP A 266 -40.29 39.61 -12.20
CA ASP A 266 -41.58 39.47 -11.49
C ASP A 266 -41.60 40.44 -10.30
#